data_AF-A0A7J4K1K9-F1
#
_entry.id   AF-A0A7J4K1K9-F1
#
_cell.length_a   1.000
_cell.length_b   1.000
_cell.length_c   1.000
_cell.angle_alpha   90.00
_cell.angle_beta   90.00
_cell.angle_gamma   90.00
#
_symmetry.space_group_name_H-M   'P 1'
#
loop_
_entity.id
_entity.type
_entity.pdbx_description
1 polymer ?
#
loop_
_entity_poly.entity_id
_entity_poly.type
_entity_poly.pdbx_seq_one_letter_code
_entity_poly.pdbx_strand_id
1 'polypeptide(L)'
;MRDLVCNELQCKSEILGLVCELQRILLAIYAAETITSPRDFFDRTYTGRVYRRLNGVVEVDRRNGSDFFSNLPYIESMLVNGMRYKNPLEILREIRENESLCRLLAPNLLGVCASGDPIPDNIVVCKDGFHIIDPRGDVVWMKSKFTGDPTPFYDPLYDVGKLLFYFTGWKMVRDEMFELGYDSNTISLAGNEFILRPKENRITNLFKEIQAEFLQASLENGLQDQFCFGDNPLLRLAFITATHFLADTHPRMVGQGENKKHQTLAMYLIGTILLNRLDRYLRTPFINGQFTNTDFQNVLLWQDTFL
;
A
#
# COMPACT_ATOMS: atom_id res chain seq x y z
N MET A 1 4.26 -9.08 -19.43
CA MET A 1 3.20 -8.41 -18.65
C MET A 1 2.51 -7.22 -19.34
N ARG A 2 3.11 -6.55 -20.34
CA ARG A 2 2.36 -5.58 -21.17
C ARG A 2 1.25 -6.22 -22.02
N ASP A 3 1.38 -7.51 -22.35
CA ASP A 3 0.41 -8.26 -23.17
C ASP A 3 -0.60 -9.12 -22.38
N LEU A 4 -0.70 -8.95 -21.04
CA LEU A 4 -1.64 -9.72 -20.20
C LEU A 4 -3.13 -9.41 -20.45
N VAL A 5 -3.44 -8.46 -21.35
CA VAL A 5 -4.82 -8.05 -21.68
C VAL A 5 -5.47 -8.95 -22.75
N CYS A 6 -4.73 -9.88 -23.36
CA CYS A 6 -5.25 -10.62 -24.52
C CYS A 6 -5.92 -11.98 -24.23
N ASN A 7 -5.89 -12.54 -23.01
CA ASN A 7 -6.62 -13.78 -22.65
C ASN A 7 -7.00 -13.82 -21.16
N GLU A 8 -8.10 -13.16 -20.81
CA GLU A 8 -8.41 -12.74 -19.43
C GLU A 8 -8.64 -13.85 -18.39
N LEU A 9 -9.31 -14.96 -18.74
CA LEU A 9 -9.58 -16.05 -17.77
C LEU A 9 -8.36 -16.94 -17.51
N GLN A 10 -7.58 -17.19 -18.56
CA GLN A 10 -6.33 -17.96 -18.46
C GLN A 10 -5.26 -17.12 -17.73
N CYS A 11 -5.25 -15.80 -17.99
CA CYS A 11 -4.42 -14.81 -17.31
C CYS A 11 -4.75 -14.67 -15.81
N LYS A 12 -6.02 -14.71 -15.40
CA LYS A 12 -6.42 -14.56 -14.00
C LYS A 12 -5.92 -15.71 -13.12
N SER A 13 -6.19 -16.96 -13.50
CA SER A 13 -5.76 -18.12 -12.70
C SER A 13 -4.25 -18.25 -12.64
N GLU A 14 -3.54 -17.89 -13.72
CA GLU A 14 -2.07 -17.83 -13.75
C GLU A 14 -1.52 -16.72 -12.85
N ILE A 15 -2.09 -15.51 -12.89
CA ILE A 15 -1.70 -14.40 -12.00
C ILE A 15 -1.92 -14.79 -10.54
N LEU A 16 -3.08 -15.37 -10.22
CA LEU A 16 -3.39 -15.77 -8.85
C LEU A 16 -2.48 -16.90 -8.40
N GLY A 17 -2.30 -17.94 -9.20
CA GLY A 17 -1.35 -19.02 -8.89
C GLY A 17 0.06 -18.50 -8.64
N LEU A 18 0.51 -17.56 -9.48
CA LEU A 18 1.80 -16.89 -9.30
C LEU A 18 1.87 -16.11 -7.99
N VAL A 19 0.87 -15.29 -7.68
CA VAL A 19 0.88 -14.45 -6.48
C VAL A 19 0.80 -15.29 -5.21
N CYS A 20 -0.04 -16.33 -5.19
CA CYS A 20 -0.14 -17.27 -4.08
C CYS A 20 1.21 -17.97 -3.83
N GLU A 21 1.86 -18.43 -4.91
CA GLU A 21 3.15 -19.11 -4.81
C GLU A 21 4.26 -18.14 -4.35
N LEU A 22 4.27 -16.91 -4.86
CA LEU A 22 5.21 -15.87 -4.41
C LEU A 22 5.02 -15.54 -2.93
N GLN A 23 3.78 -15.36 -2.48
CA GLN A 23 3.49 -15.16 -1.07
C GLN A 23 4.04 -16.31 -0.24
N ARG A 24 3.74 -17.55 -0.63
CA ARG A 24 4.21 -18.75 0.08
C ARG A 24 5.73 -18.81 0.18
N ILE A 25 6.44 -18.52 -0.91
CA ILE A 25 7.91 -18.49 -0.94
C ILE A 25 8.46 -17.35 -0.08
N LEU A 26 7.96 -16.13 -0.26
CA LEU A 26 8.39 -14.97 0.52
C LEU A 26 8.22 -15.25 2.01
N LEU A 27 7.02 -15.69 2.40
CA LEU A 27 6.70 -16.02 3.78
C LEU A 27 7.62 -17.12 4.33
N ALA A 28 7.89 -18.19 3.57
CA ALA A 28 8.84 -19.21 4.01
C ALA A 28 10.25 -18.66 4.28
N ILE A 29 10.74 -17.72 3.47
CA ILE A 29 12.04 -17.05 3.69
C ILE A 29 11.99 -16.21 4.97
N TYR A 30 10.95 -15.39 5.14
CA TYR A 30 10.80 -14.56 6.35
C TYR A 30 10.72 -15.40 7.63
N ALA A 31 10.16 -16.61 7.58
CA ALA A 31 10.05 -17.53 8.72
C ALA A 31 11.37 -18.19 9.13
N ALA A 32 12.40 -18.17 8.27
CA ALA A 32 13.66 -18.86 8.53
C ALA A 32 14.35 -18.35 9.81
N GLU A 33 14.28 -17.04 10.05
CA GLU A 33 14.78 -16.41 11.27
C GLU A 33 13.99 -15.13 11.56
N THR A 34 13.69 -14.88 12.83
CA THR A 34 13.00 -13.67 13.27
C THR A 34 13.75 -12.93 14.37
N ILE A 35 13.54 -11.62 14.41
CA ILE A 35 14.02 -10.71 15.46
C ILE A 35 12.86 -9.87 15.99
N THR A 36 13.01 -9.31 17.19
CA THR A 36 12.07 -8.29 17.70
C THR A 36 12.19 -7.02 16.87
N SER A 37 11.04 -6.47 16.48
CA SER A 37 10.99 -5.20 15.73
C SER A 37 11.56 -4.04 16.57
N PRO A 38 12.49 -3.24 16.03
CA PRO A 38 12.95 -2.02 16.69
C PRO A 38 11.80 -1.03 16.92
N ARG A 39 11.84 -0.28 18.04
CA ARG A 39 10.77 0.67 18.41
C ARG A 39 10.51 1.73 17.34
N ASP A 40 11.55 2.17 16.64
CA ASP A 40 11.47 3.20 15.59
C ASP A 40 11.10 2.64 14.21
N PHE A 41 11.06 1.32 14.03
CA PHE A 41 10.81 0.68 12.74
C PHE A 41 9.45 1.08 12.16
N PHE A 42 8.40 1.07 12.99
CA PHE A 42 7.06 1.44 12.55
C PHE A 42 7.02 2.86 11.99
N ASP A 43 7.62 3.82 12.71
CA ASP A 43 7.64 5.20 12.26
C ASP A 43 8.50 5.37 11.01
N ARG A 44 9.68 4.75 10.96
CA ARG A 44 10.56 4.86 9.81
C ARG A 44 9.96 4.29 8.54
N THR A 45 9.31 3.14 8.63
CA THR A 45 8.87 2.35 7.48
C THR A 45 7.50 2.77 6.96
N TYR A 46 6.52 3.00 7.84
CA TYR A 46 5.13 3.25 7.43
C TYR A 46 4.76 4.73 7.51
N THR A 47 4.82 5.35 8.69
CA THR A 47 4.27 6.71 8.88
C THR A 47 5.24 7.81 8.46
N GLY A 48 6.44 7.84 9.03
CA GLY A 48 7.51 8.79 8.72
C GLY A 48 7.93 8.76 7.25
N ARG A 49 7.85 7.60 6.60
CA ARG A 49 8.08 7.49 5.15
C ARG A 49 7.09 8.33 4.35
N VAL A 50 5.80 8.30 4.68
CA VAL A 50 4.76 9.11 4.00
C VAL A 50 5.08 10.60 4.11
N TYR A 51 5.40 11.09 5.32
CA TYR A 51 5.79 12.49 5.52
C TYR A 51 7.00 12.88 4.67
N ARG A 52 8.07 12.07 4.67
CA ARG A 52 9.28 12.35 3.87
C ARG A 52 8.96 12.42 2.38
N ARG A 53 8.12 11.51 1.88
CA ARG A 53 7.75 11.44 0.46
C ARG A 53 6.92 12.64 0.02
N LEU A 54 5.89 12.98 0.80
CA LEU A 54 5.04 14.12 0.52
C LEU A 54 5.79 15.46 0.61
N ASN A 55 6.64 15.64 1.62
CA ASN A 55 7.48 16.84 1.71
C ASN A 55 8.41 16.97 0.50
N GLY A 56 9.00 15.87 0.03
CA GLY A 56 9.80 15.86 -1.19
C GLY A 56 8.98 16.20 -2.44
N VAL A 57 7.71 15.80 -2.50
CA VAL A 57 6.80 16.16 -3.60
C VAL A 57 6.56 17.66 -3.64
N VAL A 58 6.25 18.27 -2.49
CA VAL A 58 6.08 19.72 -2.37
C VAL A 58 7.36 20.46 -2.77
N GLU A 59 8.52 19.97 -2.32
CA GLU A 59 9.80 20.57 -2.64
C GLU A 59 10.11 20.52 -4.15
N VAL A 60 9.90 19.37 -4.80
CA VAL A 60 10.13 19.23 -6.23
C VAL A 60 9.14 20.05 -7.05
N ASP A 61 7.87 20.10 -6.67
CA ASP A 61 6.85 20.91 -7.35
C ASP A 61 7.25 22.40 -7.38
N ARG A 62 7.65 22.93 -6.21
CA ARG A 62 8.14 24.30 -6.07
C ARG A 62 9.38 24.59 -6.90
N ARG A 63 10.36 23.67 -6.89
CA ARG A 63 11.58 23.80 -7.71
C ARG A 63 11.27 23.86 -9.21
N ASN A 64 10.16 23.27 -9.64
CA ASN A 64 9.69 23.32 -11.02
C ASN A 64 8.78 24.52 -11.32
N GLY A 65 8.67 25.50 -10.41
CA GLY A 65 7.88 26.71 -10.60
C GLY A 65 6.36 26.48 -10.48
N SER A 66 5.93 25.42 -9.78
CA SER A 66 4.52 25.11 -9.55
C SER A 66 4.25 25.01 -8.05
N ASP A 67 3.06 25.46 -7.63
CA ASP A 67 2.60 25.37 -6.24
C ASP A 67 1.40 24.42 -6.09
N PHE A 68 1.18 23.54 -7.07
CA PHE A 68 0.02 22.65 -7.13
C PHE A 68 -0.13 21.81 -5.85
N PHE A 69 0.97 21.20 -5.38
CA PHE A 69 0.98 20.34 -4.19
C PHE A 69 1.26 21.10 -2.89
N SER A 70 1.55 22.40 -2.94
CA SER A 70 2.06 23.18 -1.81
C SER A 70 1.17 23.15 -0.56
N ASN A 71 -0.15 23.10 -0.77
CA ASN A 71 -1.16 23.09 0.28
C ASN A 71 -1.55 21.67 0.74
N LEU A 72 -1.15 20.63 0.00
CA LEU A 72 -1.55 19.24 0.27
C LEU A 72 -1.25 18.76 1.71
N PRO A 73 -0.13 19.16 2.34
CA PRO A 73 0.11 18.81 3.75
C PRO A 73 -0.79 19.53 4.76
N TYR A 74 -1.41 20.64 4.36
CA TYR A 74 -2.09 21.59 5.27
C TYR A 74 -3.61 21.62 5.12
N ILE A 75 -4.17 21.01 4.08
CA ILE A 75 -5.63 20.89 3.94
C ILE A 75 -6.20 20.12 5.14
N GLU A 76 -7.32 20.57 5.69
CA GLU A 76 -7.97 19.83 6.80
C GLU A 76 -8.73 18.61 6.27
N SER A 77 -9.41 18.79 5.15
CA SER A 77 -10.16 17.74 4.47
C SER A 77 -10.18 17.96 2.96
N MET A 78 -10.51 16.89 2.22
CA MET A 78 -10.72 16.91 0.78
C MET A 78 -12.03 16.23 0.41
N LEU A 79 -12.64 16.66 -0.70
CA LEU A 79 -13.80 16.01 -1.26
C LEU A 79 -13.34 15.13 -2.42
N VAL A 80 -13.64 13.83 -2.38
CA VAL A 80 -13.37 12.90 -3.48
C VAL A 80 -14.65 12.18 -3.82
N ASN A 81 -15.13 12.35 -5.07
CA ASN A 81 -16.41 11.81 -5.54
C ASN A 81 -17.56 12.15 -4.58
N GLY A 82 -17.72 13.42 -4.21
CA GLY A 82 -18.74 13.89 -3.26
C GLY A 82 -18.55 13.51 -1.79
N MET A 83 -17.59 12.64 -1.46
CA MET A 83 -17.33 12.22 -0.08
C MET A 83 -16.19 13.02 0.56
N ARG A 84 -16.39 13.44 1.82
CA ARG A 84 -15.39 14.15 2.60
C ARG A 84 -14.43 13.20 3.30
N TYR A 85 -13.15 13.43 3.11
CA TYR A 85 -12.05 12.68 3.72
C TYR A 85 -11.14 13.62 4.51
N LYS A 86 -10.74 13.18 5.70
CA LYS A 86 -9.75 13.85 6.54
C LYS A 86 -8.38 13.75 5.89
N ASN A 87 -7.52 14.75 6.12
CA ASN A 87 -6.14 14.69 5.65
C ASN A 87 -5.42 13.42 6.18
N PRO A 88 -4.83 12.60 5.30
CA PRO A 88 -4.15 11.38 5.72
C PRO A 88 -3.00 11.65 6.71
N LEU A 89 -2.30 12.78 6.62
CA LEU A 89 -1.23 13.12 7.56
C LEU A 89 -1.73 13.34 8.98
N GLU A 90 -2.96 13.82 9.13
CA GLU A 90 -3.56 14.01 10.45
C GLU A 90 -3.94 12.67 11.07
N ILE A 91 -4.49 11.74 10.28
CA ILE A 91 -4.75 10.36 10.71
C ILE A 91 -3.45 9.67 11.14
N LEU A 92 -2.39 9.77 10.32
CA LEU A 92 -1.09 9.17 10.66
C LEU A 92 -0.50 9.78 11.93
N ARG A 93 -0.68 11.08 12.16
CA ARG A 93 -0.25 11.75 13.41
C ARG A 93 -1.00 11.18 14.61
N GLU A 94 -2.32 11.07 14.52
CA GLU A 94 -3.15 10.52 15.60
C GLU A 94 -2.82 9.06 15.91
N ILE A 95 -2.52 8.25 14.88
CA ILE A 95 -2.04 6.87 15.07
C ILE A 95 -0.70 6.88 15.83
N ARG A 96 0.26 7.73 15.44
CA ARG A 96 1.58 7.83 16.09
C ARG A 96 1.50 8.29 17.55
N GLU A 97 0.54 9.16 17.86
CA GLU A 97 0.31 9.69 19.21
C GLU A 97 -0.49 8.72 20.09
N ASN A 98 -1.08 7.66 19.51
CA ASN A 98 -1.86 6.66 20.22
C ASN A 98 -1.10 5.33 20.33
N GLU A 99 -0.60 5.04 21.54
CA GLU A 99 0.21 3.85 21.80
C GLU A 99 -0.53 2.54 21.48
N SER A 100 -1.83 2.45 21.79
CA SER A 100 -2.62 1.26 21.51
C SER A 100 -2.76 1.01 20.01
N LEU A 101 -3.02 2.05 19.22
CA LEU A 101 -3.09 1.93 17.75
C LEU A 101 -1.71 1.62 17.14
N CYS A 102 -0.64 2.23 17.65
CA CYS A 102 0.72 1.90 17.24
C CYS A 102 1.03 0.42 17.47
N ARG A 103 0.74 -0.12 18.66
CA ARG A 103 0.98 -1.54 18.97
C ARG A 103 0.12 -2.47 18.10
N LEU A 104 -1.11 -2.07 17.78
CA LEU A 104 -1.99 -2.83 16.89
C LEU A 104 -1.47 -2.89 15.45
N LEU A 105 -0.86 -1.81 14.98
CA LEU A 105 -0.43 -1.66 13.58
C LEU A 105 1.03 -2.06 13.33
N ALA A 106 1.88 -1.97 14.34
CA ALA A 106 3.31 -2.26 14.22
C ALA A 106 3.60 -3.77 14.16
N PRO A 107 4.63 -4.20 13.42
CA PRO A 107 5.14 -5.55 13.55
C PRO A 107 5.77 -5.77 14.93
N ASN A 108 5.43 -6.88 15.58
CA ASN A 108 6.13 -7.34 16.78
C ASN A 108 7.49 -7.99 16.44
N LEU A 109 7.54 -8.67 15.29
CA LEU A 109 8.69 -9.41 14.80
C LEU A 109 8.98 -9.02 13.36
N LEU A 110 10.25 -9.05 12.99
CA LEU A 110 10.75 -8.95 11.62
C LEU A 110 11.36 -10.29 11.23
N GLY A 111 11.25 -10.69 9.97
CA GLY A 111 11.83 -11.92 9.43
C GLY A 111 12.99 -11.64 8.48
N VAL A 112 13.70 -12.67 8.03
CA VAL A 112 14.76 -12.52 7.01
C VAL A 112 14.18 -11.86 5.76
N CYS A 113 14.76 -10.74 5.36
CA CYS A 113 14.26 -9.94 4.24
C CYS A 113 14.43 -10.71 2.92
N ALA A 114 13.32 -11.03 2.29
CA ALA A 114 13.32 -11.67 0.98
C ALA A 114 13.43 -10.66 -0.17
N SER A 115 12.80 -9.48 -0.06
CA SER A 115 12.74 -8.51 -1.15
C SER A 115 12.66 -7.04 -0.70
N GLY A 116 11.58 -6.67 -0.03
CA GLY A 116 11.21 -5.27 0.24
C GLY A 116 10.60 -4.52 -0.97
N ASP A 117 10.58 -5.14 -2.15
CA ASP A 117 9.89 -4.65 -3.35
C ASP A 117 9.32 -5.75 -4.27
N PRO A 118 8.49 -6.69 -3.76
CA PRO A 118 8.05 -7.85 -4.52
C PRO A 118 6.91 -7.55 -5.50
N ILE A 119 6.86 -6.36 -6.11
CA ILE A 119 5.85 -6.13 -7.15
C ILE A 119 6.08 -7.07 -8.34
N PRO A 120 5.03 -7.51 -9.05
CA PRO A 120 5.18 -8.42 -10.19
C PRO A 120 6.21 -7.97 -11.23
N ASP A 121 6.41 -6.67 -11.43
CA ASP A 121 7.38 -6.16 -12.42
C ASP A 121 8.84 -6.42 -12.01
N ASN A 122 9.08 -6.68 -10.72
CA ASN A 122 10.38 -7.00 -10.15
C ASN A 122 10.60 -8.52 -10.02
N ILE A 123 9.75 -9.33 -10.67
CA ILE A 123 9.84 -10.78 -10.63
C ILE A 123 10.07 -11.32 -12.03
N VAL A 124 11.13 -12.10 -12.19
CA VAL A 124 11.47 -12.81 -13.41
C VAL A 124 11.19 -14.30 -13.20
N VAL A 125 10.37 -14.87 -14.08
CA VAL A 125 10.07 -16.31 -14.08
C VAL A 125 11.03 -16.99 -15.05
N CYS A 126 11.90 -17.83 -14.52
CA CYS A 126 12.87 -18.62 -15.25
C CYS A 126 12.53 -20.12 -15.16
N LYS A 127 13.21 -20.96 -15.96
CA LYS A 127 13.00 -22.43 -15.94
C LYS A 127 13.32 -23.07 -14.57
N ASP A 128 14.20 -22.43 -13.80
CA ASP A 128 14.68 -22.86 -12.50
C ASP A 128 13.89 -22.26 -11.33
N GLY A 129 12.97 -21.33 -11.58
CA GLY A 129 12.11 -20.74 -10.55
C GLY A 129 11.92 -19.23 -10.70
N PHE A 130 11.56 -18.59 -9.59
CA PHE A 130 11.34 -17.15 -9.50
C PHE A 130 12.59 -16.43 -9.04
N HIS A 131 12.93 -15.35 -9.73
CA HIS A 131 14.02 -14.46 -9.36
C HIS A 131 13.47 -13.07 -9.07
N ILE A 132 13.81 -12.53 -7.90
CA ILE A 132 13.44 -11.17 -7.50
C ILE A 132 14.59 -10.25 -7.88
N ILE A 133 14.29 -9.21 -8.65
CA ILE A 133 15.23 -8.17 -9.04
C ILE A 133 14.95 -6.88 -8.28
N ASP A 134 15.95 -6.00 -8.17
CA ASP A 134 15.83 -4.69 -7.52
C ASP A 134 15.34 -4.77 -6.05
N PRO A 135 16.01 -5.55 -5.17
CA PRO A 135 15.64 -5.57 -3.75
C PRO A 135 15.87 -4.17 -3.15
N ARG A 136 14.84 -3.64 -2.50
CA ARG A 136 14.82 -2.30 -1.89
C ARG A 136 14.10 -2.37 -0.56
N GLY A 137 14.46 -1.55 0.41
CA GLY A 137 13.72 -1.46 1.65
C GLY A 137 14.55 -0.81 2.74
N ASP A 138 13.88 -0.30 3.77
CA ASP A 138 14.55 0.16 4.99
C ASP A 138 14.76 -1.04 5.92
N VAL A 139 15.67 -1.94 5.52
CA VAL A 139 15.92 -3.19 6.22
C VAL A 139 16.70 -2.97 7.51
N VAL A 140 16.47 -3.85 8.49
CA VAL A 140 17.23 -3.88 9.75
C VAL A 140 18.34 -4.90 9.63
N TRP A 141 19.60 -4.46 9.67
CA TRP A 141 20.75 -5.37 9.62
C TRP A 141 21.08 -5.88 11.03
N MET A 142 21.02 -7.20 11.22
CA MET A 142 21.47 -7.86 12.46
C MET A 142 22.29 -9.09 12.14
N LYS A 143 23.09 -9.55 13.10
CA LYS A 143 23.86 -10.78 12.97
C LYS A 143 22.91 -11.98 13.08
N SER A 144 22.89 -12.86 12.09
CA SER A 144 22.09 -14.10 12.16
C SER A 144 22.56 -14.97 13.32
N LYS A 145 21.61 -15.55 14.05
CA LYS A 145 21.87 -16.53 15.12
C LYS A 145 22.32 -17.89 14.58
N PHE A 146 22.10 -18.15 13.29
CA PHE A 146 22.42 -19.42 12.64
C PHE A 146 23.73 -19.38 11.88
N THR A 147 23.97 -18.34 11.08
CA THR A 147 25.20 -18.23 10.26
C THR A 147 26.28 -17.38 10.93
N GLY A 148 25.89 -16.46 11.81
CA GLY A 148 26.81 -15.47 12.36
C GLY A 148 27.14 -14.32 11.41
N ASP A 149 26.52 -14.24 10.23
CA ASP A 149 26.77 -13.18 9.25
C ASP A 149 25.75 -12.03 9.36
N PRO A 150 26.09 -10.79 8.93
CA PRO A 150 25.12 -9.71 8.78
C PRO A 150 23.99 -10.11 7.83
N THR A 151 22.77 -10.11 8.35
CA THR A 151 21.56 -10.55 7.66
C THR A 151 20.51 -9.43 7.72
N PRO A 152 19.82 -9.12 6.60
CA PRO A 152 18.77 -8.11 6.59
C PRO A 152 17.45 -8.70 7.11
N PHE A 153 16.75 -7.95 7.95
CA PHE A 153 15.44 -8.30 8.49
C PHE A 153 14.40 -7.24 8.12
N TYR A 154 13.17 -7.68 7.83
CA TYR A 154 12.09 -6.80 7.39
C TYR A 154 10.70 -7.35 7.73
N ASP A 155 9.65 -6.53 7.57
CA ASP A 155 8.27 -6.96 7.86
C ASP A 155 7.70 -7.76 6.68
N PRO A 156 7.36 -9.05 6.84
CA PRO A 156 6.75 -9.83 5.77
C PRO A 156 5.40 -9.26 5.33
N LEU A 157 4.61 -8.69 6.25
CA LEU A 157 3.31 -8.11 5.87
C LEU A 157 3.49 -6.85 5.02
N TYR A 158 4.64 -6.18 5.09
CA TYR A 158 4.96 -5.10 4.17
C TYR A 158 5.05 -5.65 2.73
N ASP A 159 5.77 -6.75 2.51
CA ASP A 159 5.95 -7.35 1.19
C ASP A 159 4.63 -7.90 0.62
N VAL A 160 3.83 -8.56 1.47
CA VAL A 160 2.47 -8.99 1.10
C VAL A 160 1.57 -7.78 0.79
N GLY A 161 1.61 -6.75 1.62
CA GLY A 161 0.83 -5.52 1.41
C GLY A 161 1.24 -4.76 0.15
N LYS A 162 2.50 -4.90 -0.30
CA LYS A 162 3.01 -4.32 -1.54
C LYS A 162 2.52 -5.07 -2.79
N LEU A 163 2.45 -6.39 -2.72
CA LEU A 163 1.77 -7.20 -3.74
C LEU A 163 0.30 -6.79 -3.85
N LEU A 164 -0.39 -6.66 -2.72
CA LEU A 164 -1.79 -6.23 -2.70
C LEU A 164 -1.98 -4.83 -3.27
N PHE A 165 -1.12 -3.89 -2.90
CA PHE A 165 -1.07 -2.52 -3.42
C PHE A 165 -0.98 -2.49 -4.96
N TYR A 166 -0.19 -3.38 -5.56
CA TYR A 166 -0.09 -3.51 -7.02
C TYR A 166 -1.47 -3.72 -7.66
N PHE A 167 -2.22 -4.68 -7.13
CA PHE A 167 -3.55 -5.08 -7.62
C PHE A 167 -4.69 -4.19 -7.11
N THR A 168 -4.46 -3.39 -6.07
CA THR A 168 -5.48 -2.48 -5.50
C THR A 168 -5.67 -1.24 -6.38
N GLY A 169 -4.65 -0.85 -7.16
CA GLY A 169 -4.78 0.29 -8.05
C GLY A 169 -3.47 0.88 -8.55
N TRP A 170 -2.32 0.50 -7.99
CA TRP A 170 -1.04 1.04 -8.46
C TRP A 170 -0.82 0.80 -9.95
N LYS A 171 -1.12 -0.42 -10.43
CA LYS A 171 -1.02 -0.77 -11.86
C LYS A 171 -1.95 0.09 -12.72
N MET A 172 -3.17 0.37 -12.23
CA MET A 172 -4.13 1.25 -12.91
C MET A 172 -3.62 2.69 -12.99
N VAL A 173 -3.04 3.21 -11.91
CA VAL A 173 -2.47 4.56 -11.89
C VAL A 173 -1.28 4.66 -12.84
N ARG A 174 -0.35 3.70 -12.76
CA ARG A 174 0.85 3.69 -13.59
C ARG A 174 0.54 3.65 -15.09
N ASP A 175 -0.46 2.87 -15.47
CA ASP A 175 -0.88 2.67 -16.86
C ASP A 175 -2.04 3.61 -17.27
N GLU A 176 -2.31 4.67 -16.48
CA GLU A 176 -3.27 5.74 -16.79
C GLU A 176 -4.71 5.24 -17.04
N MET A 177 -5.11 4.18 -16.35
CA MET A 177 -6.41 3.51 -16.45
C MET A 177 -7.48 4.16 -15.56
N PHE A 178 -7.34 5.45 -15.29
CA PHE A 178 -8.19 6.26 -14.45
C PHE A 178 -8.44 7.63 -15.09
N GLU A 179 -9.53 8.26 -14.68
CA GLU A 179 -9.85 9.66 -14.94
C GLU A 179 -9.73 10.43 -13.63
N LEU A 180 -9.11 11.60 -13.71
CA LEU A 180 -8.95 12.52 -12.61
C LEU A 180 -9.39 13.91 -13.05
N GLY A 181 -10.40 14.45 -12.38
CA GLY A 181 -10.91 15.81 -12.58
C GLY A 181 -10.77 16.63 -11.30
N TYR A 182 -10.47 17.91 -11.44
CA TYR A 182 -10.43 18.90 -10.36
C TYR A 182 -10.55 20.31 -10.93
N ASP A 183 -11.16 21.22 -10.19
CA ASP A 183 -11.59 22.53 -10.72
C ASP A 183 -10.54 23.65 -10.63
N SER A 184 -9.37 23.36 -10.06
CA SER A 184 -8.37 24.38 -9.74
C SER A 184 -6.96 23.98 -10.15
N ASN A 185 -6.20 24.94 -10.68
CA ASN A 185 -4.77 24.82 -10.97
C ASN A 185 -3.89 24.73 -9.70
N THR A 186 -4.50 24.71 -8.52
CA THR A 186 -3.83 24.56 -7.23
C THR A 186 -4.75 23.86 -6.24
N ILE A 187 -4.19 23.04 -5.35
CA ILE A 187 -4.96 22.46 -4.25
C ILE A 187 -5.24 23.57 -3.24
N SER A 188 -6.51 23.89 -2.97
CA SER A 188 -6.90 24.94 -2.04
C SER A 188 -6.79 24.47 -0.59
N LEU A 189 -6.57 25.39 0.36
CA LEU A 189 -6.58 25.08 1.80
C LEU A 189 -7.97 24.62 2.29
N ALA A 190 -9.04 25.10 1.66
CA ALA A 190 -10.41 24.69 1.96
C ALA A 190 -10.74 23.28 1.41
N GLY A 191 -9.80 22.67 0.68
CA GLY A 191 -9.99 21.44 -0.07
C GLY A 191 -10.49 21.72 -1.48
N ASN A 192 -10.07 20.89 -2.43
CA ASN A 192 -10.71 20.81 -3.74
C ASN A 192 -11.71 19.64 -3.74
N GLU A 193 -12.68 19.72 -4.65
CA GLU A 193 -13.37 18.53 -5.11
C GLU A 193 -12.54 17.84 -6.17
N PHE A 194 -12.33 16.54 -5.99
CA PHE A 194 -11.66 15.66 -6.93
C PHE A 194 -12.66 14.62 -7.43
N ILE A 195 -12.69 14.42 -8.74
CA ILE A 195 -13.40 13.30 -9.37
C ILE A 195 -12.33 12.30 -9.74
N LEU A 196 -12.30 11.14 -9.08
CA LEU A 196 -11.35 10.07 -9.36
C LEU A 196 -12.13 8.81 -9.71
N ARG A 197 -12.04 8.34 -10.95
CA ARG A 197 -12.72 7.12 -11.39
C ARG A 197 -11.91 6.23 -12.32
N PRO A 198 -12.08 4.90 -12.27
CA PRO A 198 -11.53 4.04 -13.31
C PRO A 198 -12.10 4.38 -14.69
N LYS A 199 -11.28 4.29 -15.74
CA LYS A 199 -11.76 4.44 -17.14
C LYS A 199 -12.60 3.25 -17.61
N GLU A 200 -12.27 2.05 -17.12
CA GLU A 200 -12.88 0.81 -17.58
C GLU A 200 -13.39 -0.04 -16.42
N ASN A 201 -14.70 -0.34 -16.44
CA ASN A 201 -15.34 -1.19 -15.43
C ASN A 201 -14.82 -2.63 -15.47
N ARG A 202 -14.43 -3.15 -16.64
CA ARG A 202 -13.99 -4.54 -16.82
C ARG A 202 -12.68 -4.83 -16.07
N ILE A 203 -11.70 -3.95 -16.19
CA ILE A 203 -10.39 -4.11 -15.55
C ILE A 203 -10.49 -3.85 -14.04
N THR A 204 -11.38 -2.94 -13.66
CA THR A 204 -11.75 -2.73 -12.26
C THR A 204 -12.30 -4.00 -11.63
N ASN A 205 -13.24 -4.69 -12.31
CA ASN A 205 -13.81 -5.94 -11.82
C ASN A 205 -12.75 -7.05 -11.70
N LEU A 206 -11.86 -7.18 -12.69
CA LEU A 206 -10.74 -8.13 -12.61
C LEU A 206 -9.86 -7.88 -11.37
N PHE A 207 -9.50 -6.62 -11.09
CA PHE A 207 -8.71 -6.31 -9.90
C PHE A 207 -9.46 -6.57 -8.59
N LYS A 208 -10.77 -6.31 -8.54
CA LYS A 208 -11.60 -6.67 -7.37
C LYS A 208 -11.62 -8.17 -7.12
N GLU A 209 -11.78 -8.96 -8.18
CA GLU A 209 -11.75 -10.42 -8.10
C GLU A 209 -10.36 -10.91 -7.64
N ILE A 210 -9.28 -10.36 -8.20
CA ILE A 210 -7.91 -10.69 -7.78
C ILE A 210 -7.69 -10.34 -6.30
N GLN A 211 -8.18 -9.19 -5.83
CA GLN A 211 -8.05 -8.80 -4.41
C GLN A 211 -8.79 -9.76 -3.48
N ALA A 212 -10.00 -10.20 -3.85
CA ALA A 212 -10.78 -11.15 -3.07
C ALA A 212 -10.07 -12.51 -2.98
N GLU A 213 -9.52 -13.00 -4.08
CA GLU A 213 -8.81 -14.28 -4.13
C GLU A 213 -7.43 -14.20 -3.48
N PHE A 214 -6.73 -13.07 -3.62
CA PHE A 214 -5.46 -12.79 -2.93
C PHE A 214 -5.62 -12.91 -1.41
N LEU A 215 -6.70 -12.34 -0.87
CA LEU A 215 -7.00 -12.41 0.56
C LEU A 215 -7.25 -13.84 1.00
N GLN A 216 -8.09 -14.57 0.25
CA GLN A 216 -8.42 -15.96 0.55
C GLN A 216 -7.15 -16.83 0.56
N ALA A 217 -6.30 -16.69 -0.45
CA ALA A 217 -5.03 -17.40 -0.51
C ALA A 217 -4.05 -17.02 0.60
N SER A 218 -4.03 -15.74 0.99
CA SER A 218 -3.21 -15.28 2.13
C SER A 218 -3.63 -16.00 3.42
N LEU A 219 -4.93 -16.14 3.65
CA LEU A 219 -5.46 -16.85 4.81
C LEU A 219 -5.14 -18.35 4.76
N GLU A 220 -5.37 -19.00 3.61
CA GLU A 220 -5.11 -20.43 3.40
C GLU A 220 -3.64 -20.82 3.51
N ASN A 221 -2.72 -19.93 3.09
CA ASN A 221 -1.28 -20.14 3.21
C ASN A 221 -0.75 -19.92 4.64
N GLY A 222 -1.63 -19.78 5.63
CA GLY A 222 -1.26 -19.71 7.04
C GLY A 222 -0.69 -18.35 7.42
N LEU A 223 -1.09 -17.24 6.79
CA LEU A 223 -0.71 -15.90 7.23
C LEU A 223 -1.12 -15.63 8.69
N GLN A 224 -2.13 -16.34 9.21
CA GLN A 224 -2.51 -16.34 10.63
C GLN A 224 -1.67 -17.33 11.48
N ASP A 225 -1.39 -18.52 10.96
CA ASP A 225 -0.81 -19.63 11.74
C ASP A 225 0.72 -19.67 11.73
N GLN A 226 1.34 -19.40 10.57
CA GLN A 226 2.80 -19.43 10.41
C GLN A 226 3.49 -18.26 11.09
N PHE A 227 2.73 -17.21 11.40
CA PHE A 227 3.26 -16.05 12.06
C PHE A 227 2.27 -15.41 13.02
N CYS A 228 2.58 -15.55 14.31
CA CYS A 228 1.98 -14.78 15.41
C CYS A 228 2.36 -13.28 15.32
N PHE A 229 2.06 -12.60 14.21
CA PHE A 229 2.42 -11.20 13.95
C PHE A 229 1.48 -10.17 14.60
N GLY A 230 0.58 -10.62 15.49
CA GLY A 230 -0.33 -9.78 16.26
C GLY A 230 -1.80 -10.12 16.03
N ASP A 231 -2.67 -9.45 16.78
CA ASP A 231 -4.08 -9.85 16.93
C ASP A 231 -4.95 -9.58 15.68
N ASN A 232 -4.46 -8.84 14.67
CA ASN A 232 -5.24 -8.46 13.48
C ASN A 232 -4.38 -8.24 12.21
N PRO A 233 -3.92 -9.31 11.52
CA PRO A 233 -3.07 -9.19 10.33
C PRO A 233 -3.76 -8.49 9.15
N LEU A 234 -5.07 -8.63 8.99
CA LEU A 234 -5.83 -7.97 7.92
C LEU A 234 -5.87 -6.45 8.07
N LEU A 235 -6.06 -5.99 9.31
CA LEU A 235 -6.05 -4.57 9.65
C LEU A 235 -4.67 -3.97 9.37
N ARG A 236 -3.59 -4.69 9.72
CA ARG A 236 -2.22 -4.31 9.37
C ARG A 236 -2.00 -4.28 7.86
N LEU A 237 -2.45 -5.28 7.11
CA LEU A 237 -2.34 -5.30 5.65
C LEU A 237 -3.06 -4.10 5.00
N ALA A 238 -4.27 -3.77 5.46
CA ALA A 238 -5.01 -2.61 4.96
C ALA A 238 -4.25 -1.29 5.23
N PHE A 239 -3.68 -1.14 6.42
CA PHE A 239 -2.84 0.01 6.78
C PHE A 239 -1.59 0.11 5.91
N ILE A 240 -0.91 -1.02 5.70
CA ILE A 240 0.29 -1.12 4.85
C ILE A 240 -0.04 -0.73 3.41
N THR A 241 -1.14 -1.25 2.84
CA THR A 241 -1.57 -0.90 1.48
C THR A 241 -1.90 0.59 1.36
N ALA A 242 -2.62 1.17 2.33
CA ALA A 242 -2.93 2.60 2.33
C ALA A 242 -1.66 3.46 2.41
N THR A 243 -0.73 3.12 3.31
CA THR A 243 0.54 3.84 3.46
C THR A 243 1.47 3.65 2.26
N HIS A 244 1.38 2.52 1.54
CA HIS A 244 2.07 2.35 0.26
C HIS A 244 1.62 3.38 -0.77
N PHE A 245 0.32 3.54 -1.00
CA PHE A 245 -0.21 4.57 -1.91
C PHE A 245 0.28 5.97 -1.54
N LEU A 246 0.18 6.33 -0.25
CA LEU A 246 0.63 7.63 0.23
C LEU A 246 2.16 7.80 0.09
N ALA A 247 2.94 6.75 0.30
CA ALA A 247 4.39 6.79 0.20
C ALA A 247 4.92 6.70 -1.24
N ASP A 248 4.11 6.19 -2.18
CA ASP A 248 4.42 6.17 -3.62
C ASP A 248 3.95 7.44 -4.34
N THR A 249 3.41 8.41 -3.59
CA THR A 249 3.35 9.82 -3.98
C THR A 249 4.78 10.36 -4.05
N HIS A 250 5.48 10.04 -5.16
CA HIS A 250 6.94 10.07 -5.21
C HIS A 250 7.47 11.36 -5.88
N PRO A 251 8.46 12.06 -5.27
CA PRO A 251 8.99 13.32 -5.80
C PRO A 251 9.47 13.26 -7.26
N ARG A 252 10.14 12.15 -7.63
CA ARG A 252 10.60 11.90 -9.00
C ARG A 252 9.49 11.93 -10.06
N MET A 253 8.24 11.62 -9.72
CA MET A 253 7.14 11.65 -10.69
C MET A 253 6.74 13.08 -11.02
N VAL A 254 6.67 13.96 -10.01
CA VAL A 254 6.25 15.36 -10.18
C VAL A 254 7.14 16.15 -11.15
N GLY A 255 8.42 15.80 -11.24
CA GLY A 255 9.38 16.45 -12.15
C GLY A 255 9.34 16.00 -13.61
N GLN A 256 8.46 15.06 -13.98
CA GLN A 256 8.46 14.41 -15.29
C GLN A 256 7.29 14.83 -16.21
N GLY A 257 6.54 15.87 -15.83
CA GLY A 257 5.43 16.43 -16.62
C GLY A 257 4.04 16.19 -16.04
N GLU A 258 3.02 16.74 -16.71
CA GLU A 258 1.64 16.83 -16.19
C GLU A 258 1.02 15.46 -15.89
N ASN A 259 1.17 14.48 -16.78
CA ASN A 259 0.68 13.11 -16.56
C ASN A 259 1.20 12.51 -15.25
N LYS A 260 2.47 12.78 -14.91
CA LYS A 260 3.09 12.24 -13.69
C LYS A 260 2.65 12.99 -12.44
N LYS A 261 2.26 14.27 -12.55
CA LYS A 261 1.53 14.97 -11.49
C LYS A 261 0.17 14.34 -11.25
N HIS A 262 -0.59 14.03 -12.30
CA HIS A 262 -1.89 13.36 -12.19
C HIS A 262 -1.77 11.98 -11.54
N GLN A 263 -0.78 11.18 -11.93
CA GLN A 263 -0.49 9.89 -11.29
C GLN A 263 -0.15 10.07 -9.80
N THR A 264 0.68 11.06 -9.46
CA THR A 264 1.05 11.38 -8.07
C THR A 264 -0.17 11.75 -7.24
N LEU A 265 -1.05 12.60 -7.77
CA LEU A 265 -2.28 12.98 -7.10
C LEU A 265 -3.24 11.80 -6.96
N ALA A 266 -3.40 10.96 -7.99
CA ALA A 266 -4.22 9.75 -7.91
C ALA A 266 -3.75 8.79 -6.81
N MET A 267 -2.43 8.56 -6.70
CA MET A 267 -1.87 7.76 -5.59
C MET A 267 -2.25 8.33 -4.23
N TYR A 268 -2.08 9.64 -4.06
CA TYR A 268 -2.39 10.32 -2.81
C TYR A 268 -3.89 10.22 -2.46
N LEU A 269 -4.78 10.42 -3.44
CA LEU A 269 -6.23 10.34 -3.25
C LEU A 269 -6.68 8.91 -2.91
N ILE A 270 -6.16 7.89 -3.60
CA ILE A 270 -6.45 6.49 -3.28
C ILE A 270 -5.98 6.18 -1.86
N GLY A 271 -4.72 6.50 -1.52
CA GLY A 271 -4.19 6.31 -0.18
C GLY A 271 -5.01 7.02 0.90
N THR A 272 -5.52 8.22 0.59
CA THR A 272 -6.41 8.96 1.49
C THR A 272 -7.74 8.24 1.72
N ILE A 273 -8.40 7.77 0.65
CA ILE A 273 -9.66 7.03 0.74
C ILE A 273 -9.47 5.77 1.60
N LEU A 274 -8.43 4.99 1.32
CA LEU A 274 -8.13 3.75 2.03
C LEU A 274 -7.86 4.00 3.51
N LEU A 275 -7.00 4.98 3.83
CA LEU A 275 -6.66 5.29 5.22
C LEU A 275 -7.85 5.82 6.01
N ASN A 276 -8.69 6.68 5.42
CA ASN A 276 -9.90 7.18 6.08
C ASN A 276 -10.95 6.09 6.30
N ARG A 277 -11.08 5.14 5.36
CA ARG A 277 -11.95 3.97 5.56
C ARG A 277 -11.45 3.14 6.73
N LEU A 278 -10.16 2.84 6.77
CA LEU A 278 -9.54 2.12 7.88
C LEU A 278 -9.71 2.85 9.22
N ASP A 279 -9.46 4.16 9.26
CA ASP A 279 -9.57 4.99 10.47
C ASP A 279 -10.98 4.94 11.08
N ARG A 280 -12.03 4.91 10.25
CA ARG A 280 -13.41 4.71 10.72
C ARG A 280 -13.58 3.38 11.45
N TYR A 281 -12.97 2.30 10.96
CA TYR A 281 -12.99 1.01 11.67
C TYR A 281 -12.18 1.05 12.96
N LEU A 282 -11.00 1.67 12.95
CA LEU A 282 -10.15 1.81 14.15
C LEU A 282 -10.85 2.56 15.30
N ARG A 283 -11.80 3.44 14.99
CA ARG A 283 -12.52 4.28 15.94
C ARG A 283 -13.92 3.78 16.28
N THR A 284 -14.45 2.81 15.54
CA THR A 284 -15.74 2.22 15.87
C THR A 284 -15.53 1.22 17.01
N PRO A 285 -16.30 1.30 18.11
CA PRO A 285 -16.24 0.27 19.14
C PRO A 285 -16.49 -1.10 18.50
N PHE A 286 -15.55 -2.04 18.61
CA PHE A 286 -15.70 -3.39 18.06
C PHE A 286 -16.85 -4.10 18.78
N ILE A 287 -18.07 -4.00 18.24
CA ILE A 287 -19.19 -4.83 18.68
C ILE A 287 -18.89 -6.24 18.13
N ASN A 288 -18.32 -7.10 18.97
CA ASN A 288 -17.91 -8.49 18.73
C ASN A 288 -16.46 -8.77 18.22
N GLY A 289 -15.57 -7.77 18.23
CA GLY A 289 -14.14 -8.01 18.48
C GLY A 289 -13.22 -8.50 17.35
N GLN A 290 -13.60 -8.51 16.06
CA GLN A 290 -12.67 -8.87 14.97
C GLN A 290 -12.89 -8.04 13.70
N PHE A 291 -11.79 -7.62 13.06
CA PHE A 291 -11.80 -7.01 11.73
C PHE A 291 -11.93 -8.11 10.68
N THR A 292 -13.07 -8.19 10.00
CA THR A 292 -13.44 -9.32 9.14
C THR A 292 -12.91 -9.19 7.69
N ASN A 293 -13.02 -10.26 6.91
CA ASN A 293 -12.75 -10.22 5.46
C ASN A 293 -13.64 -9.20 4.73
N THR A 294 -14.91 -9.07 5.16
CA THR A 294 -15.84 -8.10 4.58
C THR A 294 -15.40 -6.67 4.91
N ASP A 295 -14.98 -6.40 6.15
CA ASP A 295 -14.46 -5.09 6.54
C ASP A 295 -13.20 -4.73 5.74
N PHE A 296 -12.29 -5.69 5.59
CA PHE A 296 -11.08 -5.53 4.79
C PHE A 296 -11.39 -5.19 3.33
N GLN A 297 -12.30 -5.94 2.69
CA GLN A 297 -12.74 -5.65 1.33
C GLN A 297 -13.37 -4.25 1.24
N ASN A 298 -14.24 -3.88 2.18
CA ASN A 298 -14.85 -2.56 2.22
C ASN A 298 -13.81 -1.43 2.36
N VAL A 299 -12.71 -1.67 3.08
CA VAL A 299 -11.60 -0.70 3.16
C VAL A 299 -10.91 -0.57 1.81
N LEU A 300 -10.58 -1.67 1.14
CA LEU A 300 -9.74 -1.68 -0.07
C LEU A 300 -10.46 -1.31 -1.37
N LEU A 301 -11.78 -1.44 -1.43
CA LEU A 301 -12.59 -1.16 -2.61
C LEU A 301 -12.82 0.34 -2.86
N TRP A 302 -11.76 1.11 -3.09
CA TRP A 302 -11.90 2.53 -3.42
C TRP A 302 -12.69 2.76 -4.72
N GLN A 303 -12.74 1.77 -5.62
CA GLN A 303 -13.50 1.89 -6.87
C GLN A 303 -15.02 1.87 -6.67
N ASP A 304 -15.52 1.67 -5.46
CA ASP A 304 -16.97 1.72 -5.13
C ASP A 304 -17.41 3.06 -4.53
N THR A 305 -16.57 4.11 -4.60
CA THR A 305 -17.00 5.48 -4.24
C THR A 305 -17.99 6.12 -5.23
N PHE A 306 -18.50 5.39 -6.23
CA PHE A 306 -19.51 5.87 -7.19
C PHE A 306 -20.88 5.34 -6.79
N LEU A 307 -21.61 6.10 -5.98
CA LEU A 307 -23.04 5.92 -5.75
C LEU A 307 -23.73 7.27 -5.86
#